data_AF-A0A059NW52-F1
#
_entry.id   AF-A0A059NW52-F1
#
_cell.length_a   1.000
_cell.length_b   1.000
_cell.length_c   1.000
_cell.angle_alpha   90.00
_cell.angle_beta   90.00
_cell.angle_gamma   90.00
#
_symmetry.space_group_name_H-M   'P 1'
#
loop_
_entity.id
_entity.type
_entity.pdbx_description
1 polymer ?
#
loop_
_entity_poly.entity_id
_entity_poly.type
_entity_poly.pdbx_seq_one_letter_code
_entity_poly.pdbx_strand_id
1 'polypeptide(L)' 'MRIKYEEFNDEEYAFQQLKVLLEEQLGRDLTKIEARKIRWLSGWEHETVGVFFDLIHEIAGKKNEGGL' A
#
# COMPACT_ATOMS: atom_id res chain seq x y z
N MET A 1 24.21 5.72 -0.98
CA MET A 1 23.33 5.52 0.20
C MET A 1 21.95 5.26 -0.37
N ARG A 2 21.35 4.07 -0.19
CA ARG A 2 19.97 3.83 -0.64
C ARG A 2 19.07 4.67 0.27
N ILE A 3 18.30 5.59 -0.31
CA ILE A 3 17.32 6.36 0.44
C ILE A 3 16.16 5.40 0.72
N LYS A 4 15.69 5.34 1.96
CA LYS A 4 14.57 4.46 2.32
C LYS A 4 13.34 4.88 1.50
N TYR A 5 12.59 3.92 0.96
CA TYR A 5 11.37 4.18 0.18
C TYR A 5 11.56 4.92 -1.15
N GLU A 6 12.79 5.03 -1.66
CA GLU A 6 13.09 5.73 -2.93
C GLU A 6 12.34 5.13 -4.14
N GLU A 7 11.98 3.84 -4.07
CA GLU A 7 11.14 3.17 -5.06
C GLU A 7 9.74 3.77 -5.18
N PHE A 8 9.21 4.37 -4.11
CA PHE A 8 7.91 5.03 -4.09
C PHE A 8 7.96 6.47 -4.65
N ASN A 9 9.09 6.92 -5.20
CA ASN A 9 9.14 8.17 -5.96
C ASN A 9 8.36 8.11 -7.28
N ASP A 10 8.17 6.91 -7.83
CA ASP A 10 7.31 6.71 -8.99
C ASP A 10 5.86 6.51 -8.51
N GLU A 11 5.01 7.51 -8.78
CA GLU A 11 3.59 7.50 -8.38
C GLU A 11 2.84 6.28 -8.94
N GLU A 12 3.14 5.85 -10.18
CA GLU A 12 2.47 4.70 -10.78
C GLU A 12 2.92 3.41 -10.11
N TYR A 13 4.22 3.27 -9.85
CA TYR A 13 4.74 2.14 -9.07
C TYR A 13 4.10 2.09 -7.68
N ALA A 14 4.10 3.20 -6.95
CA ALA A 14 3.49 3.32 -5.63
C ALA A 14 2.00 2.93 -5.64
N PHE A 15 1.27 3.41 -6.64
CA PHE A 15 -0.14 3.09 -6.83
C PHE A 15 -0.36 1.60 -7.04
N GLN A 16 0.42 0.96 -7.92
CA GLN A 16 0.27 -0.47 -8.19
C GLN A 16 0.62 -1.31 -6.96
N GLN A 17 1.70 -0.98 -6.23
CA GLN A 17 2.08 -1.71 -5.02
C GLN A 17 0.99 -1.63 -3.94
N LEU A 18 0.49 -0.43 -3.64
CA LEU A 18 -0.60 -0.25 -2.68
C LEU A 18 -1.90 -0.92 -3.12
N LYS A 19 -2.23 -0.85 -4.42
CA LYS A 19 -3.42 -1.49 -4.98
C LYS A 19 -3.36 -3.00 -4.80
N VAL A 20 -2.28 -3.64 -5.26
CA VAL A 20 -2.10 -5.10 -5.17
C VAL A 20 -2.18 -5.54 -3.70
N LEU A 21 -1.43 -4.87 -2.82
CA LEU A 21 -1.44 -5.17 -1.39
C LEU A 21 -2.87 -5.12 -0.81
N LEU A 22 -3.64 -4.09 -1.13
CA LEU A 22 -5.00 -3.97 -0.59
C LEU A 22 -5.97 -4.99 -1.19
N GLU A 23 -5.90 -5.27 -2.50
CA GLU A 23 -6.79 -6.22 -3.17
C GLU A 23 -6.56 -7.65 -2.69
N GLU A 24 -5.28 -8.05 -2.52
CA GLU A 24 -4.91 -9.34 -1.94
C GLU A 24 -5.48 -9.50 -0.53
N GLN A 25 -5.41 -8.44 0.29
CA GLN A 25 -5.85 -8.47 1.69
C GLN A 25 -7.36 -8.37 1.87
N LEU A 26 -8.04 -7.73 0.93
CA LEU A 26 -9.50 -7.67 0.89
C LEU A 26 -10.12 -8.92 0.24
N GLY A 27 -9.34 -9.69 -0.53
CA GLY A 27 -9.85 -10.80 -1.33
C GLY A 27 -10.80 -10.35 -2.44
N ARG A 28 -10.68 -9.09 -2.89
CA ARG A 28 -11.48 -8.48 -3.94
C ARG A 28 -10.77 -7.28 -4.56
N ASP A 29 -11.19 -6.91 -5.75
CA ASP A 29 -10.74 -5.69 -6.40
C ASP A 29 -11.19 -4.43 -5.63
N LEU A 30 -10.40 -3.36 -5.73
CA LEU A 30 -10.79 -2.05 -5.26
C LEU A 30 -11.91 -1.49 -6.14
N THR A 31 -12.89 -0.87 -5.50
CA THR A 31 -13.88 -0.06 -6.21
C THR A 31 -13.20 1.15 -6.86
N LYS A 32 -13.87 1.76 -7.85
CA LYS A 32 -13.36 2.96 -8.53
C LYS A 32 -13.01 4.11 -7.57
N ILE A 33 -13.77 4.26 -6.48
CA ILE A 33 -13.54 5.31 -5.48
C ILE A 33 -12.31 4.96 -4.63
N GLU A 34 -12.20 3.71 -4.17
CA GLU A 34 -11.03 3.24 -3.42
C GLU A 34 -9.75 3.39 -4.24
N ALA A 35 -9.72 2.89 -5.49
CA ALA A 35 -8.57 3.02 -6.37
C ALA A 35 -8.18 4.49 -6.62
N ARG A 36 -9.17 5.39 -6.78
CA ARG A 36 -8.90 6.83 -6.92
C ARG A 36 -8.24 7.42 -5.66
N LYS A 37 -8.64 6.97 -4.47
CA LYS A 37 -8.03 7.44 -3.20
C LYS A 37 -6.64 6.87 -3.00
N ILE A 38 -6.40 5.62 -3.38
CA ILE A 38 -5.05 5.04 -3.35
C ILE A 38 -4.12 5.76 -4.33
N ARG A 39 -4.58 6.10 -5.54
CA ARG A 39 -3.77 6.90 -6.46
C ARG A 39 -3.44 8.29 -5.89
N TRP A 40 -4.42 8.95 -5.27
CA TRP A 40 -4.16 10.24 -4.60
C TRP A 40 -3.15 10.13 -3.45
N LEU A 41 -3.19 9.06 -2.66
CA LEU A 41 -2.18 8.77 -1.63
C LEU A 41 -0.80 8.49 -2.23
N SER A 42 -0.75 7.82 -3.38
CA SER A 42 0.51 7.42 -4.04
C SER A 42 1.30 8.60 -4.61
N GLY A 43 0.65 9.74 -4.84
CA GLY A 43 1.31 10.99 -5.24
C GLY A 43 1.85 11.81 -4.07
N TRP A 44 1.84 11.26 -2.85
CA TRP A 44 2.44 11.90 -1.68
C TRP A 44 3.96 11.73 -1.66
N GLU A 45 4.62 12.38 -0.72
CA GLU A 45 6.05 12.22 -0.47
C GLU A 45 6.38 10.74 -0.19
N HIS A 46 7.49 10.24 -0.78
CA HIS A 46 7.77 8.80 -0.90
C HIS A 46 8.00 8.12 0.46
N GLU A 47 8.58 8.81 1.44
CA GLU A 47 8.69 8.30 2.82
C GLU A 47 7.30 8.10 3.41
N THR A 48 6.39 9.05 3.22
CA THR A 48 5.00 8.93 3.68
C THR A 48 4.31 7.72 3.05
N VAL A 49 4.40 7.55 1.73
CA VAL A 49 3.84 6.40 1.01
C VAL A 49 4.41 5.08 1.55
N GLY A 50 5.73 5.02 1.70
CA GLY A 50 6.42 3.83 2.19
C GLY A 50 6.05 3.45 3.63
N VAL A 51 5.89 4.43 4.51
CA VAL A 51 5.40 4.20 5.88
C VAL A 51 3.99 3.60 5.88
N PHE A 52 3.07 4.13 5.06
CA PHE A 52 1.72 3.57 4.97
C PHE A 52 1.70 2.17 4.36
N PHE A 53 2.54 1.91 3.35
CA PHE A 53 2.68 0.58 2.76
C PHE A 53 3.10 -0.45 3.83
N ASP A 54 4.14 -0.15 4.61
CA ASP A 54 4.62 -1.02 5.70
C ASP A 54 3.53 -1.25 6.76
N LEU A 55 2.82 -0.19 7.18
CA LEU A 55 1.73 -0.30 8.16
C LEU A 55 0.58 -1.20 7.66
N ILE A 56 0.17 -1.05 6.40
CA ILE A 56 -0.87 -1.90 5.79
C ILE A 56 -0.38 -3.35 5.74
N HIS A 57 0.87 -3.57 5.33
CA HIS A 57 1.47 -4.90 5.27
C HIS A 57 1.57 -5.56 6.66
N GLU A 58 1.92 -4.80 7.71
CA GLU A 58 1.96 -5.30 9.09
C GLU A 58 0.56 -5.68 9.60
N ILE A 59 -0.45 -4.83 9.38
CA ILE A 59 -1.83 -5.10 9.79
C ILE A 59 -2.39 -6.33 9.06
N ALA A 60 -2.06 -6.46 7.77
CA ALA A 60 -2.36 -7.61 6.95
C ALA A 60 -1.75 -8.91 7.52
N GLY A 61 -0.46 -8.88 7.85
CA GLY A 61 0.27 -10.03 8.40
C GLY A 61 -0.20 -10.47 9.79
N LYS A 62 -0.85 -9.60 10.57
CA LYS A 62 -1.43 -9.95 11.88
C LYS A 62 -2.71 -10.78 11.81
N LYS A 63 -3.31 -10.97 10.63
CA LYS A 63 -4.40 -11.94 10.44
C LYS A 63 -3.85 -13.37 10.39
N ASN A 64 -3.56 -13.96 11.57
CA ASN A 64 -3.60 -15.41 11.89
C ASN A 64 -2.71 -15.82 13.09
N GLU A 65 -2.75 -15.11 14.22
CA GLU A 65 -2.20 -15.65 15.49
C GLU A 65 -3.25 -15.83 16.60
N GLY A 66 -4.53 -15.55 16.32
CA GLY A 66 -5.62 -15.67 17.32
C GLY A 66 -6.87 -16.42 16.84
N GLY A 67 -6.77 -17.13 15.71
CA GLY A 67 -7.89 -17.82 15.09
C GLY A 67 -7.70 -19.33 15.07
N LEU A 68 -7.76 -19.96 16.25
CA LEU A 68 -8.36 -21.26 16.59
C LEU A 68 -7.91 -21.68 17.99
#